data_AF-A0A7W7QF58-F1
#
_entry.id   AF-A0A7W7QF58-F1
#
_cell.length_a   1.000
_cell.length_b   1.000
_cell.length_c   1.000
_cell.angle_alpha   90.00
_cell.angle_beta   90.00
_cell.angle_gamma   90.00
#
_symmetry.space_group_name_H-M   'P 1'
#
loop_
_entity.id
_entity.type
_entity.pdbx_description
1 polymer ?
#
loop_
_entity_poly.entity_id
_entity_poly.type
_entity_poly.pdbx_seq_one_letter_code
_entity_poly.pdbx_strand_id
1 'polypeptide(L)'
;MPRLDREPTFLPLTIETTNAVARATATEPALRAPADVVSRRAKEADAAAAECWAALLAGCDAPGCRTLPVRLRALSEATSDYTGMRWWLGRGSEHRHRVGAAIERIEEAVAERDGADFAEAFVGYDQAVAAALVNAHSRLETHAQ
;
A
#
# COMPACT_ATOMS: atom_id res chain seq x y z
N MET A 1 2.61 -29.50 5.24
CA MET A 1 3.50 -28.87 4.25
C MET A 1 2.99 -27.46 4.02
N PRO A 2 3.72 -26.40 4.38
CA PRO A 2 3.35 -25.05 3.99
C PRO A 2 3.52 -24.93 2.46
N ARG A 3 2.56 -24.30 1.79
CA ARG A 3 2.62 -24.05 0.35
C ARG A 3 3.82 -23.14 0.04
N LEU A 4 4.80 -23.65 -0.69
CA LEU A 4 5.96 -22.89 -1.19
C LEU A 4 5.62 -22.09 -2.47
N ASP A 5 4.37 -22.23 -2.92
CA ASP A 5 3.78 -21.70 -4.14
C ASP A 5 3.01 -20.39 -3.91
N ARG A 6 3.03 -19.85 -2.67
CA ARG A 6 2.47 -18.52 -2.40
C ARG A 6 3.55 -17.47 -2.60
N GLU A 7 3.35 -16.65 -3.62
CA GLU A 7 4.13 -15.44 -3.85
C GLU A 7 4.15 -14.57 -2.57
N PRO A 8 5.32 -14.06 -2.16
CA PRO A 8 5.43 -13.26 -0.94
C PRO A 8 4.55 -12.01 -1.09
N THR A 9 3.69 -11.76 -0.10
CA THR A 9 2.90 -10.54 -0.04
C THR A 9 3.58 -9.54 0.90
N PHE A 10 3.75 -8.34 0.41
CA PHE A 10 4.36 -7.21 1.11
C PHE A 10 3.32 -6.24 1.64
N LEU A 11 2.08 -6.31 1.13
CA LEU A 11 0.96 -5.46 1.54
C LEU A 11 -0.24 -6.26 2.11
N PRO A 12 -0.04 -7.23 3.02
CA PRO A 12 -1.13 -8.07 3.51
C PRO A 12 -2.25 -7.28 4.20
N LEU A 13 -1.90 -6.30 5.05
CA LEU A 13 -2.88 -5.51 5.80
C LEU A 13 -3.64 -4.56 4.86
N THR A 14 -2.94 -3.94 3.92
CA THR A 14 -3.54 -3.04 2.94
C THR A 14 -4.48 -3.81 2.00
N ILE A 15 -4.09 -5.00 1.54
CA ILE A 15 -4.96 -5.85 0.70
C ILE A 15 -6.20 -6.29 1.50
N GLU A 16 -6.04 -6.72 2.75
CA GLU A 16 -7.18 -7.10 3.59
C GLU A 16 -8.12 -5.91 3.81
N THR A 17 -7.57 -4.74 4.12
CA THR A 17 -8.31 -3.51 4.39
C THR A 17 -9.05 -3.03 3.13
N THR A 18 -8.39 -3.01 1.97
CA THR A 18 -9.05 -2.61 0.71
C THR A 18 -10.18 -3.56 0.33
N ASN A 19 -10.03 -4.86 0.59
CA ASN A 19 -11.12 -5.82 0.40
C ASN A 19 -12.29 -5.60 1.37
N ALA A 20 -12.01 -5.27 2.64
CA ALA A 20 -13.04 -4.94 3.62
C ALA A 20 -13.80 -3.67 3.23
N VAL A 21 -13.08 -2.62 2.87
CA VAL A 21 -13.63 -1.36 2.36
C VAL A 21 -14.50 -1.60 1.13
N ALA A 22 -14.02 -2.34 0.13
CA ALA A 22 -14.77 -2.60 -1.09
C ALA A 22 -16.10 -3.34 -0.82
N ARG A 23 -16.13 -4.26 0.16
CA ARG A 23 -17.36 -4.93 0.61
C ARG A 23 -18.32 -3.95 1.27
N ALA A 24 -17.82 -3.10 2.16
CA ALA A 24 -18.64 -2.15 2.89
C ALA A 24 -19.21 -1.03 2.00
N THR A 25 -18.46 -0.61 0.97
CA THR A 25 -18.90 0.42 0.02
C THR A 25 -19.64 -0.13 -1.20
N ALA A 26 -20.01 -1.42 -1.21
CA ALA A 26 -20.59 -2.07 -2.38
C ALA A 26 -21.92 -1.43 -2.85
N THR A 27 -22.67 -0.86 -1.91
CA THR A 27 -23.97 -0.19 -2.12
C THR A 27 -23.84 1.32 -2.30
N GLU A 28 -22.64 1.90 -2.16
CA GLU A 28 -22.39 3.35 -2.20
C GLU A 28 -21.59 3.72 -3.46
N PRO A 29 -22.24 4.12 -4.58
CA PRO A 29 -21.58 4.31 -5.87
C PRO A 29 -20.46 5.35 -5.82
N ALA A 30 -20.62 6.38 -5.00
CA ALA A 30 -19.64 7.46 -4.83
C ALA A 30 -18.33 6.99 -4.18
N LEU A 31 -18.39 5.96 -3.32
CA LEU A 31 -17.22 5.43 -2.60
C LEU A 31 -16.64 4.17 -3.26
N ARG A 32 -17.45 3.47 -4.06
CA ARG A 32 -17.04 2.26 -4.77
C ARG A 32 -15.90 2.50 -5.77
N ALA A 33 -16.03 3.51 -6.63
CA ALA A 33 -15.01 3.78 -7.64
C ALA A 33 -13.64 4.13 -7.00
N PRO A 34 -13.54 5.01 -6.00
CA PRO A 34 -12.31 5.22 -5.24
C PRO A 34 -11.78 3.96 -4.55
N ALA A 35 -12.65 3.15 -3.91
CA ALA A 35 -12.25 1.91 -3.25
C ALA A 35 -11.64 0.89 -4.22
N ASP A 36 -12.26 0.73 -5.41
CA ASP A 36 -11.76 -0.15 -6.46
C ASP A 36 -10.40 0.30 -6.99
N VAL A 37 -10.18 1.62 -7.11
CA VAL A 37 -8.89 2.19 -7.53
C VAL A 37 -7.81 1.87 -6.50
N VAL A 38 -8.05 2.10 -5.20
CA VAL A 38 -7.08 1.78 -4.14
C VAL A 38 -6.78 0.27 -4.12
N SER A 39 -7.81 -0.58 -4.22
CA SER A 39 -7.63 -2.03 -4.24
C SER A 39 -6.75 -2.48 -5.41
N ARG A 40 -6.97 -1.91 -6.61
CA ARG A 40 -6.13 -2.19 -7.78
C ARG A 40 -4.68 -1.74 -7.56
N ARG A 41 -4.47 -0.52 -7.05
CA ARG A 41 -3.11 -0.01 -6.79
C ARG A 41 -2.37 -0.80 -5.73
N ALA A 42 -3.07 -1.29 -4.70
CA ALA A 42 -2.49 -2.15 -3.68
C ALA A 42 -1.95 -3.45 -4.29
N LYS A 43 -2.74 -4.10 -5.15
CA LYS A 43 -2.31 -5.33 -5.86
C LYS A 43 -1.15 -5.09 -6.81
N GLU A 44 -1.15 -3.98 -7.55
CA GLU A 44 -0.06 -3.61 -8.45
C GLU A 44 1.25 -3.34 -7.69
N ALA A 45 1.18 -2.68 -6.53
CA ALA A 45 2.34 -2.41 -5.68
C ALA A 45 2.86 -3.69 -5.00
N ASP A 46 1.96 -4.56 -4.51
CA ASP A 46 2.32 -5.85 -3.91
C ASP A 46 3.05 -6.76 -4.90
N ALA A 47 2.54 -6.86 -6.13
CA ALA A 47 3.18 -7.64 -7.20
C ALA A 47 4.57 -7.07 -7.57
N ALA A 48 4.69 -5.74 -7.72
CA ALA A 48 5.98 -5.11 -8.00
C ALA A 48 6.99 -5.31 -6.85
N ALA A 49 6.51 -5.34 -5.60
CA ALA A 49 7.33 -5.60 -4.43
C ALA A 49 7.81 -7.07 -4.41
N ALA A 50 6.95 -8.02 -4.72
CA ALA A 50 7.30 -9.43 -4.85
C ALA A 50 8.34 -9.68 -5.95
N GLU A 51 8.17 -9.05 -7.12
CA GLU A 51 9.15 -9.11 -8.21
C GLU A 51 10.51 -8.51 -7.79
N CYS A 52 10.49 -7.35 -7.12
CA CYS A 52 11.73 -6.72 -6.67
C CYS A 52 12.43 -7.55 -5.59
N TRP A 53 11.68 -8.12 -4.66
CA TRP A 53 12.19 -9.04 -3.66
C TRP A 53 12.89 -10.25 -4.27
N ALA A 54 12.25 -10.89 -5.25
CA ALA A 54 12.84 -12.03 -5.95
C ALA A 54 14.16 -11.63 -6.64
N ALA A 55 14.24 -10.41 -7.17
CA ALA A 55 15.44 -9.86 -7.79
C ALA A 55 16.57 -9.64 -6.77
N LEU A 56 16.25 -9.05 -5.62
CA LEU A 56 17.18 -8.84 -4.51
C LEU A 56 17.77 -10.17 -4.02
N LEU A 57 16.93 -11.19 -3.83
CA LEU A 57 17.37 -12.51 -3.42
C LEU A 57 18.23 -13.22 -4.48
N ALA A 58 17.94 -13.00 -5.77
CA ALA A 58 18.70 -13.58 -6.87
C ALA A 58 19.96 -12.77 -7.25
N GLY A 59 20.14 -11.58 -6.67
CA GLY A 59 21.23 -10.66 -7.01
C GLY A 59 21.15 -10.10 -8.44
N CYS A 60 19.96 -10.10 -9.05
CA CYS A 60 19.73 -9.67 -10.43
C CYS A 60 18.94 -8.36 -10.51
N ASP A 61 19.02 -7.67 -11.66
CA ASP A 61 18.23 -6.47 -11.90
C ASP A 61 16.88 -6.84 -12.53
N ALA A 62 15.77 -6.62 -11.83
CA ALA A 62 14.43 -6.91 -12.34
C ALA A 62 13.62 -5.64 -12.71
N PRO A 63 12.65 -5.75 -13.64
CA PRO A 63 11.67 -4.69 -13.90
C PRO A 63 10.88 -4.25 -12.66
N GLY A 64 10.57 -5.19 -11.75
CA GLY A 64 9.88 -4.92 -10.49
C GLY A 64 10.52 -3.78 -9.70
N CYS A 65 11.83 -3.84 -9.46
CA CYS A 65 12.53 -2.78 -8.73
C CYS A 65 12.50 -1.41 -9.41
N ARG A 66 12.47 -1.38 -10.76
CA ARG A 66 12.36 -0.12 -11.52
C ARG A 66 10.96 0.49 -11.46
N THR A 67 9.94 -0.35 -11.40
CA THR A 67 8.54 0.11 -11.40
C THR A 67 7.99 0.35 -10.00
N LEU A 68 8.62 -0.24 -8.97
CA LEU A 68 8.15 -0.21 -7.60
C LEU A 68 7.93 1.22 -7.05
N PRO A 69 8.88 2.18 -7.20
CA PRO A 69 8.65 3.55 -6.73
C PRO A 69 7.40 4.20 -7.32
N VAL A 70 7.15 3.96 -8.61
CA VAL A 70 5.96 4.47 -9.31
C VAL A 70 4.69 3.83 -8.76
N ARG A 71 4.70 2.53 -8.45
CA ARG A 71 3.53 1.83 -7.89
C ARG A 71 3.22 2.27 -6.46
N LEU A 72 4.24 2.47 -5.62
CA LEU A 72 4.06 2.95 -4.25
C LEU A 72 3.48 4.38 -4.21
N ARG A 73 3.95 5.25 -5.11
CA ARG A 73 3.40 6.61 -5.26
C ARG A 73 1.96 6.59 -5.74
N ALA A 74 1.65 5.77 -6.76
CA ALA A 74 0.28 5.62 -7.25
C ALA A 74 -0.69 5.06 -6.19
N LEU A 75 -0.21 4.18 -5.31
CA LEU A 75 -0.98 3.70 -4.16
C LEU A 75 -1.19 4.80 -3.12
N SER A 76 -0.15 5.59 -2.81
CA SER A 76 -0.26 6.73 -1.89
C SER A 76 -1.24 7.78 -2.42
N GLU A 77 -1.22 8.10 -3.71
CA GLU A 77 -2.16 9.00 -4.36
C GLU A 77 -3.59 8.49 -4.26
N ALA A 78 -3.84 7.24 -4.65
CA ALA A 78 -5.16 6.62 -4.54
C ALA A 78 -5.67 6.61 -3.08
N THR A 79 -4.79 6.37 -2.12
CA THR A 79 -5.12 6.43 -0.69
C THR A 79 -5.50 7.85 -0.27
N SER A 80 -4.78 8.86 -0.75
CA SER A 80 -5.12 10.27 -0.47
C SER A 80 -6.47 10.69 -1.06
N ASP A 81 -6.80 10.21 -2.26
CA ASP A 81 -8.09 10.45 -2.91
C ASP A 81 -9.23 9.78 -2.12
N TYR A 82 -9.06 8.51 -1.74
CA TYR A 82 -10.05 7.76 -0.97
C TYR A 82 -10.29 8.37 0.43
N THR A 83 -9.22 8.76 1.13
CA THR A 83 -9.31 9.32 2.49
C THR A 83 -9.80 10.78 2.51
N GLY A 84 -9.79 11.43 1.33
CA GLY A 84 -10.07 12.83 1.11
C GLY A 84 -8.86 13.71 1.36
N MET A 85 -8.44 14.46 0.33
CA MET A 85 -7.22 15.30 0.34
C MET A 85 -7.15 16.26 1.52
N ARG A 86 -8.27 16.88 1.93
CA ARG A 86 -8.30 17.79 3.08
C ARG A 86 -7.95 17.09 4.39
N TRP A 87 -8.38 15.84 4.58
CA TRP A 87 -7.99 15.07 5.74
C TRP A 87 -6.53 14.63 5.64
N TRP A 88 -6.12 14.10 4.48
CA TRP A 88 -4.75 13.67 4.20
C TRP A 88 -3.73 14.79 4.46
N LEU A 89 -4.08 16.03 4.14
CA LEU A 89 -3.24 17.20 4.38
C LEU A 89 -3.26 17.70 5.84
N GLY A 90 -4.34 17.44 6.57
CA GLY A 90 -4.56 17.89 7.94
C GLY A 90 -4.36 16.78 8.96
N ARG A 91 -5.46 16.20 9.45
CA ARG A 91 -5.45 15.17 10.52
C ARG A 91 -4.72 13.87 10.11
N GLY A 92 -4.63 13.58 8.82
CA GLY A 92 -3.90 12.44 8.28
C GLY A 92 -2.41 12.70 8.03
N SER A 93 -1.87 13.88 8.40
CA SER A 93 -0.48 14.27 8.12
C SER A 93 0.55 13.29 8.68
N GLU A 94 0.28 12.72 9.86
CA GLU A 94 1.13 11.71 10.49
C GLU A 94 1.18 10.40 9.67
N HIS A 95 0.04 10.00 9.11
CA HIS A 95 -0.04 8.80 8.26
C HIS A 95 0.70 9.06 6.94
N ARG A 96 0.49 10.23 6.34
CA ARG A 96 1.23 10.67 5.16
C ARG A 96 2.74 10.68 5.39
N HIS A 97 3.19 11.18 6.54
CA HIS A 97 4.62 11.20 6.87
C HIS A 97 5.20 9.79 7.00
N ARG A 98 4.49 8.87 7.66
CA ARG A 98 4.89 7.45 7.74
C ARG A 98 4.96 6.80 6.37
N VAL A 99 3.98 7.04 5.51
CA VAL A 99 3.97 6.53 4.12
C VAL A 99 5.17 7.08 3.35
N GLY A 100 5.44 8.38 3.42
CA GLY A 100 6.57 9.01 2.74
C GLY A 100 7.92 8.45 3.22
N ALA A 101 8.13 8.41 4.54
CA ALA A 101 9.36 7.89 5.13
C ALA A 101 9.59 6.40 4.78
N ALA A 102 8.53 5.60 4.73
CA ALA A 102 8.64 4.20 4.33
C ALA A 102 8.95 4.05 2.84
N ILE A 103 8.40 4.90 1.96
CA ILE A 103 8.77 4.92 0.53
C ILE A 103 10.26 5.25 0.36
N GLU A 104 10.75 6.28 1.06
CA GLU A 104 12.16 6.68 1.01
C GLU A 104 13.08 5.52 1.45
N ARG A 105 12.73 4.84 2.56
CA ARG A 105 13.49 3.67 3.05
C ARG A 105 13.43 2.48 2.08
N ILE A 106 12.29 2.24 1.43
CA ILE A 106 12.20 1.20 0.38
C ILE A 106 13.11 1.56 -0.81
N GLU A 107 13.10 2.82 -1.25
CA GLU A 107 13.95 3.29 -2.36
C GLU A 107 15.44 3.14 -2.02
N GLU A 108 15.84 3.45 -0.78
CA GLU A 108 17.20 3.26 -0.26
C GLU A 108 17.59 1.78 -0.19
N ALA A 109 16.77 0.93 0.41
CA ALA A 109 17.02 -0.52 0.50
C ALA A 109 17.17 -1.18 -0.87
N VAL A 110 16.40 -0.75 -1.88
CA VAL A 110 16.56 -1.22 -3.26
C VAL A 110 17.89 -0.77 -3.85
N ALA A 111 18.31 0.48 -3.62
CA ALA A 111 19.59 1.00 -4.11
C ALA A 111 20.80 0.31 -3.46
N GLU A 112 20.71 -0.01 -2.17
CA GLU A 112 21.75 -0.70 -1.40
C GLU A 112 21.73 -2.22 -1.57
N ARG A 113 20.68 -2.75 -2.23
CA ARG A 113 20.40 -4.18 -2.37
C ARG A 113 20.26 -4.88 -1.02
N ASP A 114 19.73 -4.18 -0.02
CA ASP A 114 19.48 -4.70 1.32
C ASP A 114 18.07 -5.29 1.41
N GLY A 115 17.98 -6.61 1.36
CA GLY A 115 16.71 -7.31 1.53
C GLY A 115 16.12 -7.21 2.95
N ALA A 116 16.95 -7.14 4.00
CA ALA A 116 16.45 -7.05 5.35
C ALA A 116 15.76 -5.69 5.57
N ASP A 117 16.41 -4.62 5.14
CA ASP A 117 15.87 -3.27 5.24
C ASP A 117 14.63 -3.08 4.35
N PHE A 118 14.64 -3.68 3.15
CA PHE A 118 13.49 -3.72 2.25
C PHE A 118 12.27 -4.33 2.94
N ALA A 119 12.43 -5.51 3.56
CA ALA A 119 11.33 -6.19 4.23
C ALA A 119 10.81 -5.38 5.43
N GLU A 120 11.69 -4.79 6.24
CA GLU A 120 11.30 -3.94 7.37
C GLU A 120 10.53 -2.70 6.91
N ALA A 121 11.03 -2.02 5.88
CA ALA A 121 10.40 -0.82 5.34
C ALA A 121 8.98 -1.11 4.82
N PHE A 122 8.77 -2.27 4.20
CA PHE A 122 7.44 -2.70 3.76
C PHE A 122 6.46 -2.98 4.90
N VAL A 123 6.92 -3.49 6.05
CA VAL A 123 6.06 -3.63 7.23
C VAL A 123 5.54 -2.26 7.68
N GLY A 124 6.42 -1.25 7.74
CA GLY A 124 6.05 0.12 8.08
C GLY A 124 5.10 0.75 7.06
N TYR A 125 5.37 0.55 5.77
CA TYR A 125 4.53 1.04 4.68
C TYR A 125 3.12 0.43 4.72
N ASP A 126 3.01 -0.89 4.81
CA ASP A 126 1.74 -1.61 4.83
C ASP A 126 0.87 -1.18 6.02
N GLN A 127 1.47 -1.07 7.21
CA GLN A 127 0.77 -0.58 8.40
C GLN A 127 0.26 0.85 8.22
N ALA A 128 1.09 1.75 7.66
CA ALA A 128 0.72 3.15 7.49
C ALA A 128 -0.44 3.34 6.51
N VAL A 129 -0.42 2.62 5.38
CA VAL A 129 -1.50 2.67 4.37
C VAL A 129 -2.78 2.03 4.92
N ALA A 130 -2.69 0.84 5.50
CA ALA A 130 -3.85 0.16 6.08
C ALA A 130 -4.52 1.02 7.17
N ALA A 131 -3.73 1.61 8.07
CA ALA A 131 -4.26 2.50 9.12
C ALA A 131 -4.98 3.72 8.54
N ALA A 132 -4.46 4.30 7.45
CA ALA A 132 -5.11 5.45 6.80
C ALA A 132 -6.46 5.06 6.20
N LEU A 133 -6.55 3.91 5.55
CA LEU A 133 -7.78 3.38 4.95
C LEU A 133 -8.83 3.06 6.01
N VAL A 134 -8.46 2.39 7.10
CA VAL A 134 -9.37 2.10 8.23
C VAL A 134 -9.91 3.40 8.82
N ASN A 135 -9.04 4.38 9.11
CA ASN A 135 -9.46 5.67 9.67
C ASN A 135 -10.41 6.43 8.74
N ALA A 136 -10.17 6.41 7.44
CA ALA A 136 -11.08 7.01 6.47
C ALA A 136 -12.43 6.29 6.44
N HIS A 137 -12.42 4.96 6.44
CA HIS A 137 -13.63 4.17 6.39
C HIS A 137 -14.52 4.38 7.62
N SER A 138 -13.96 4.31 8.84
CA SER A 138 -14.71 4.56 10.08
C SER A 138 -15.31 5.97 10.13
N ARG A 139 -14.63 6.97 9.55
CA ARG A 139 -15.15 8.34 9.43
C ARG A 139 -16.32 8.41 8.46
N LEU A 140 -16.23 7.74 7.31
CA LEU A 140 -17.30 7.71 6.31
C LEU A 140 -18.56 7.02 6.86
N GLU A 141 -18.40 5.95 7.63
CA GLU A 141 -19.52 5.29 8.33
C GLU A 141 -20.15 6.21 9.38
N THR A 142 -19.34 6.92 10.17
CA THR A 142 -19.84 7.85 11.22
C THR A 142 -20.61 9.03 10.62
N HIS A 143 -20.27 9.48 9.41
CA HIS A 143 -20.97 10.58 8.72
C HIS A 143 -22.24 10.13 7.97
N ALA A 144 -22.49 8.83 7.85
CA ALA A 144 -23.68 8.27 7.21
C ALA A 144 -24.82 7.93 8.19
N GLN A 145 -24.56 8.01 9.51
CA GLN A 145 -25.53 7.84 10.60
C GLN A 145 -26.07 9.19 11.07
#